data_AF-A0A5D0CNQ9-F1
#
_entry.id   AF-A0A5D0CNQ9-F1
#
_cell.length_a   1.000
_cell.length_b   1.000
_cell.length_c   1.000
_cell.angle_alpha   90.00
_cell.angle_beta   90.00
_cell.angle_gamma   90.00
#
_symmetry.space_group_name_H-M   'P 1'
#
loop_
_entity.id
_entity.type
_entity.pdbx_description
1 polymer ?
#
loop_
_entity_poly.entity_id
_entity_poly.type
_entity_poly.pdbx_seq_one_letter_code
_entity_poly.pdbx_strand_id
1 'polypeptide(L)'
;MNRMFEMERKVTKFGNSLGITMTDALKQIGLDQGDIVNIDVNPESGEIIIKKSTKVSLPEGVSPDFMSTLSDVIEAYDQTLKGLKDR
;
A
#
# COMPACT_ATOMS: atom_id res chain seq x y z
N MET A 1 8.75 -0.46 19.82
CA MET A 1 9.92 -0.85 19.00
C MET A 1 9.42 -1.73 17.87
N ASN A 2 9.45 -1.26 16.62
CA ASN A 2 9.16 -2.13 15.47
C ASN A 2 10.32 -3.13 15.34
N ARG A 3 10.09 -4.37 15.74
CA ARG A 3 11.08 -5.43 15.60
C ARG A 3 11.09 -5.85 14.14
N MET A 4 12.18 -5.55 13.44
CA MET A 4 12.37 -5.98 12.06
C MET A 4 12.54 -7.51 12.05
N PHE A 5 11.69 -8.20 11.29
CA PHE A 5 11.72 -9.66 11.19
C PHE A 5 12.58 -10.05 9.99
N GLU A 6 13.69 -10.71 10.24
CA GLU A 6 14.59 -11.20 9.20
C GLU A 6 14.23 -12.66 8.86
N MET A 7 14.22 -12.99 7.57
CA MET A 7 13.93 -14.33 7.10
C MET A 7 14.74 -14.66 5.85
N GLU A 8 15.34 -15.84 5.85
CA GLU A 8 15.95 -16.41 4.65
C GLU A 8 15.01 -17.44 4.02
N ARG A 9 14.85 -17.35 2.70
CA ARG A 9 14.03 -18.28 1.92
C ARG A 9 14.72 -18.62 0.61
N LYS A 10 14.66 -19.90 0.25
CA LYS A 10 15.15 -20.39 -1.03
C LYS A 10 14.17 -20.03 -2.15
N VAL A 11 14.70 -19.54 -3.27
CA VAL A 11 13.92 -19.39 -4.51
C VAL A 11 13.59 -20.77 -5.05
N THR A 12 12.31 -21.00 -5.35
CA THR A 12 11.78 -22.26 -5.84
C THR A 12 11.00 -22.05 -7.14
N LYS A 13 10.84 -23.12 -7.91
CA LYS A 13 10.14 -23.09 -9.20
C LYS A 13 8.68 -23.48 -8.98
N PHE A 14 7.76 -22.64 -9.44
CA PHE A 14 6.31 -22.87 -9.47
C PHE A 14 5.85 -22.90 -10.92
N GLY A 15 5.73 -24.10 -11.50
CA GLY A 15 5.44 -24.24 -12.93
C GLY A 15 6.54 -23.60 -13.78
N ASN A 16 6.20 -22.56 -14.55
CA ASN A 16 7.14 -21.79 -15.37
C ASN A 16 7.69 -20.54 -14.67
N SER A 17 7.30 -20.30 -13.41
CA SER A 17 7.70 -19.12 -12.65
C SER A 17 8.70 -19.48 -11.54
N LEU A 18 9.42 -18.46 -11.06
CA LEU A 18 10.19 -18.53 -9.83
C LEU A 18 9.44 -17.79 -8.73
N GLY A 19 9.59 -18.25 -7.50
CA GLY A 19 8.97 -17.59 -6.35
C GLY A 19 9.58 -18.01 -5.02
N ILE A 20 9.12 -17.34 -3.97
CA ILE A 20 9.46 -17.60 -2.57
C ILE A 20 8.18 -17.66 -1.74
N THR A 21 8.21 -18.45 -0.67
CA THR A 21 7.08 -18.52 0.28
C THR A 21 7.26 -17.49 1.39
N MET A 22 6.26 -16.63 1.60
CA MET A 22 6.34 -15.51 2.55
C MET A 22 5.16 -15.46 3.53
N THR A 23 4.47 -16.57 3.79
CA THR A 23 3.23 -16.61 4.58
C THR A 23 3.33 -15.86 5.91
N ASP A 24 4.41 -16.06 6.66
CA ASP A 24 4.60 -15.39 7.96
C ASP A 24 4.77 -13.87 7.79
N ALA A 25 5.58 -13.43 6.83
CA ALA A 25 5.78 -12.01 6.56
C ALA A 25 4.49 -11.32 6.07
N LEU A 26 3.72 -11.97 5.20
CA LEU A 26 2.44 -11.44 4.70
C LEU A 26 1.44 -11.25 5.86
N LYS A 27 1.35 -12.21 6.79
CA LYS A 27 0.51 -12.10 7.98
C LYS A 27 0.92 -10.94 8.89
N GLN A 28 2.22 -10.70 9.06
CA GLN A 28 2.73 -9.59 9.88
C GLN A 28 2.29 -8.20 9.36
N ILE A 29 2.04 -8.08 8.05
CA ILE A 29 1.54 -6.85 7.43
C ILE A 29 0.05 -6.89 7.11
N GLY A 30 -0.68 -7.88 7.65
CA GLY A 30 -2.14 -7.99 7.53
C GLY A 30 -2.61 -8.18 6.08
N LEU A 31 -1.85 -8.96 5.30
CA LEU A 31 -2.26 -9.42 3.97
C LEU A 31 -2.85 -10.83 4.06
N ASP A 32 -3.92 -11.06 3.30
CA ASP A 32 -4.55 -12.37 3.15
C ASP A 32 -4.69 -12.77 1.66
N GLN A 33 -5.15 -13.99 1.42
CA GLN A 33 -5.42 -14.50 0.07
C GLN A 33 -6.40 -13.57 -0.66
N GLY A 34 -5.99 -13.10 -1.84
CA GLY A 34 -6.80 -12.21 -2.68
C GLY A 34 -6.44 -10.73 -2.52
N ASP A 35 -5.67 -10.35 -1.50
CA ASP A 35 -5.17 -8.98 -1.37
C ASP A 35 -4.18 -8.63 -2.49
N ILE A 36 -4.20 -7.36 -2.89
CA ILE A 36 -3.30 -6.81 -3.89
C ILE A 36 -2.11 -6.15 -3.20
N VAL A 37 -0.92 -6.38 -3.77
CA VAL A 37 0.33 -5.74 -3.34
C VAL A 37 0.96 -4.95 -4.47
N ASN A 38 1.69 -3.91 -4.13
CA ASN A 38 2.59 -3.23 -5.03
C ASN A 38 4.00 -3.83 -4.86
N ILE A 39 4.69 -4.05 -5.97
CA ILE A 39 6.05 -4.61 -6.00
C ILE A 39 6.94 -3.62 -6.73
N ASP A 40 7.88 -3.03 -5.99
CA ASP A 40 8.93 -2.18 -6.53
C ASP A 40 10.20 -3.01 -6.67
N VAL A 41 10.83 -3.03 -7.84
CA VAL A 41 12.09 -3.77 -8.10
C VAL A 41 13.17 -2.77 -8.42
N ASN A 42 14.28 -2.79 -7.67
CA ASN A 42 15.46 -1.99 -7.95
C ASN A 42 16.62 -2.91 -8.41
N PRO A 43 16.92 -2.97 -9.71
CA PRO A 43 17.99 -3.81 -10.22
C PRO A 43 19.40 -3.38 -9.78
N GLU A 44 19.58 -2.10 -9.45
CA GLU A 44 20.90 -1.57 -9.05
C GLU A 44 21.26 -1.96 -7.62
N SER A 45 20.30 -1.89 -6.69
CA SER A 45 20.50 -2.37 -5.31
C SER A 45 20.26 -3.87 -5.16
N GLY A 46 19.56 -4.50 -6.11
CA GLY A 46 19.15 -5.90 -6.03
C GLY A 46 17.96 -6.13 -5.09
N GLU A 47 17.23 -5.07 -4.74
CA GLU A 47 16.15 -5.12 -3.75
C GLU A 47 14.77 -5.24 -4.41
N ILE A 48 13.87 -5.97 -3.73
CA ILE A 48 12.44 -6.01 -4.04
C ILE A 48 11.70 -5.52 -2.81
N ILE A 49 10.89 -4.48 -2.97
CA ILE A 49 10.07 -3.93 -1.90
C ILE A 49 8.61 -4.27 -2.19
N ILE A 50 7.98 -4.98 -1.25
CA ILE A 50 6.58 -5.42 -1.35
C ILE A 50 5.76 -4.64 -0.32
N LYS A 51 4.71 -3.97 -0.77
CA LYS A 51 3.83 -3.15 0.08
C LYS A 51 2.38 -3.52 -0.16
N LYS A 52 1.54 -3.45 0.89
CA LYS A 52 0.08 -3.53 0.72
C LYS A 52 -0.36 -2.48 -0.29
N SER A 53 -1.16 -2.86 -1.28
CA SER A 53 -1.65 -1.89 -2.25
C SER A 53 -2.68 -0.99 -1.57
N THR A 54 -2.42 0.32 -1.61
CA THR A 54 -3.36 1.34 -1.17
C THR A 54 -4.15 1.92 -2.33
N LYS A 55 -4.17 1.22 -3.49
CA LYS A 55 -5.01 1.60 -4.62
C LYS A 55 -6.48 1.49 -4.21
N VAL A 56 -7.02 2.60 -3.73
CA VAL A 56 -8.46 2.81 -3.63
C VAL A 56 -8.94 2.93 -5.07
N SER A 57 -9.74 1.97 -5.54
CA SER A 57 -10.58 2.22 -6.71
C SER A 57 -11.50 3.37 -6.33
N LEU A 58 -11.42 4.48 -7.06
CA LEU A 58 -12.40 5.55 -6.90
C LEU A 58 -13.80 4.94 -7.12
N PRO A 59 -14.79 5.27 -6.28
CA PRO A 59 -16.17 4.84 -6.51
C PRO A 59 -16.60 5.21 -7.93
N GLU A 60 -17.48 4.41 -8.54
CA GLU A 60 -18.03 4.76 -9.86
C GLU A 60 -18.61 6.18 -9.82
N GLY A 61 -18.20 7.01 -10.80
CA GLY A 61 -18.59 8.42 -10.89
C GLY A 61 -17.66 9.42 -10.19
N VAL A 62 -16.62 8.97 -9.48
CA VAL A 62 -15.61 9.86 -8.89
C VAL A 62 -14.40 9.96 -9.81
N SER A 63 -14.16 11.15 -10.38
CA SER A 63 -13.00 11.39 -11.22
C SER A 63 -11.71 11.45 -10.38
N PRO A 64 -10.54 11.09 -10.94
CA PRO A 64 -9.26 11.30 -10.26
C PRO A 64 -9.04 12.75 -9.82
N ASP A 65 -9.47 13.70 -10.64
CA ASP A 65 -9.37 15.14 -10.38
C ASP A 65 -10.32 15.62 -9.27
N PHE A 66 -11.36 14.83 -8.95
CA PHE A 66 -12.26 15.15 -7.84
C PHE A 66 -11.51 15.11 -6.51
N MET A 67 -10.63 14.12 -6.31
CA MET A 67 -9.90 13.97 -5.05
C MET A 67 -8.86 15.08 -4.84
N SER A 68 -8.19 15.52 -5.91
CA SER A 68 -7.29 16.68 -5.82
C SER A 68 -8.09 17.95 -5.53
N THR A 69 -9.19 18.19 -6.25
CA THR A 69 -10.05 19.35 -6.02
C THR A 69 -10.62 19.36 -4.59
N LEU A 70 -11.07 18.21 -4.08
CA LEU A 70 -11.55 18.06 -2.71
C LEU A 70 -10.46 18.39 -1.70
N SER A 71 -9.23 17.96 -1.96
CA SER A 71 -8.09 18.24 -1.07
C SER A 71 -7.79 19.75 -1.05
N ASP A 72 -7.77 20.40 -2.20
CA ASP A 72 -7.56 21.86 -2.33
C ASP A 72 -8.65 22.64 -1.57
N VAL A 73 -9.91 22.21 -1.66
CA VAL A 73 -11.03 22.82 -0.93
C VAL A 73 -10.88 22.62 0.58
N ILE A 74 -10.55 21.41 1.04
CA ILE A 74 -10.34 21.14 2.47
C ILE A 74 -9.20 22.00 3.02
N GLU A 75 -8.10 22.14 2.28
CA GLU A 75 -6.98 23.01 2.67
C GLU A 75 -7.40 24.49 2.71
N ALA A 76 -8.11 24.97 1.68
CA ALA A 76 -8.55 26.36 1.59
C ALA A 76 -9.50 26.76 2.74
N TYR A 77 -10.29 25.82 3.25
CA TYR A 77 -11.27 26.06 4.31
C TYR A 77 -10.89 25.42 5.66
N ASP A 78 -9.65 24.98 5.83
CA ASP A 78 -9.19 24.23 7.02
C ASP A 78 -9.51 24.96 8.34
N GLN A 79 -9.29 26.27 8.41
CA GLN A 79 -9.62 27.05 9.61
C GLN A 79 -11.12 27.13 9.89
N THR A 80 -11.95 27.26 8.85
CA THR A 80 -13.41 27.28 8.98
C THR A 80 -13.94 25.91 9.40
N LEU A 81 -13.43 24.84 8.79
CA LEU A 81 -13.79 23.45 9.12
C LEU A 81 -13.39 23.09 10.56
N LYS A 82 -12.20 23.51 11.00
CA LYS A 82 -11.76 23.34 12.40
C LYS A 82 -12.62 24.15 13.37
N GLY A 83 -13.05 25.36 13.01
CA GLY A 83 -13.93 26.19 13.83
C GLY A 83 -15.34 25.62 14.02
N LEU A 84 -15.79 24.72 13.14
CA LEU A 84 -17.07 24.00 13.28
C LEU A 84 -16.98 22.81 14.24
N LYS A 85 -15.77 22.35 14.59
CA LYS A 85 -15.56 21.22 15.51
C LYS A 85 -15.97 21.52 16.95
N ASP A 86 -15.87 22.77 17.37
CA ASP A 86 -16.11 23.21 18.75
C ASP A 86 -17.54 23.75 18.97
N ARG A 87 -18.50 23.36 18.10
CA ARG A 87 -19.92 23.72 18.19
C ARG A 87 -20.81 22.50 18.36
#